data_AF-A0A1Q9NJR5-F1
#
_entry.id   AF-A0A1Q9NJR5-F1
#
_cell.length_a   1.000
_cell.length_b   1.000
_cell.length_c   1.000
_cell.angle_alpha   90.00
_cell.angle_beta   90.00
_cell.angle_gamma   90.00
#
_symmetry.space_group_name_H-M   'P 1'
#
loop_
_entity.id
_entity.type
_entity.pdbx_description
1 polymer ?
#
loop_
_entity_poly.entity_id
_entity_poly.type
_entity_poly.pdbx_seq_one_letter_code
_entity_poly.pdbx_strand_id
1 'polypeptide(L)'
;MLSQVIPLLASPTDRSTTTVHWLADNSEVIGSSATLVRTNSGISYTLHTSGLNPGDAVTNWWIIFNNPEACQDGCGLDDLFRPGVDASARFASGHVVGADSSANFAGSLKVGETDGALNVHLFGPGLINSREAEIHFIVRTHGPAVPGFIDDMLHTVDGGCQFGACEDLQAAAFLP
;
A
#
# COMPACT_ATOMS: atom_id res chain seq x y z
N MET A 1 40.08 -29.81 7.14
CA MET A 1 39.07 -28.81 7.55
C MET A 1 37.80 -29.06 6.74
N LEU A 2 36.76 -29.59 7.37
CA LEU A 2 35.44 -29.75 6.74
C LEU A 2 34.67 -28.44 6.94
N SER A 3 34.36 -27.76 5.83
CA SER A 3 33.51 -26.57 5.83
C SER A 3 32.08 -27.00 6.13
N GLN A 4 31.55 -26.62 7.30
CA GLN A 4 30.14 -26.81 7.62
C GLN A 4 29.32 -25.71 6.95
N VAL A 5 28.41 -26.11 6.07
CA VAL A 5 27.36 -25.24 5.53
C VAL A 5 26.32 -25.08 6.64
N ILE A 6 26.27 -23.91 7.26
CA ILE A 6 25.23 -23.54 8.22
C ILE A 6 23.96 -23.22 7.40
N PRO A 7 22.85 -23.96 7.55
CA PRO A 7 21.61 -23.58 6.90
C PRO A 7 21.12 -22.25 7.50
N LEU A 8 20.91 -21.25 6.64
CA LEU A 8 20.30 -19.99 7.03
C LEU A 8 18.84 -20.27 7.38
N LEU A 9 18.51 -20.32 8.68
CA LEU A 9 17.12 -20.41 9.11
C LEU A 9 16.43 -19.08 8.77
N ALA A 10 15.47 -19.12 7.83
CA ALA A 10 14.61 -17.97 7.56
C ALA A 10 13.83 -17.62 8.84
N SER A 11 13.74 -16.33 9.16
CA SER A 11 12.93 -15.85 10.29
C SER A 11 11.46 -16.25 10.09
N PRO A 12 10.69 -16.48 11.17
CA PRO A 12 9.28 -16.84 11.07
C PRO A 12 8.52 -15.86 10.17
N THR A 13 7.85 -16.36 9.14
CA THR A 13 7.01 -15.54 8.28
C THR A 13 5.62 -15.48 8.88
N ASP A 14 5.09 -14.28 9.05
CA ASP A 14 3.68 -14.11 9.40
C ASP A 14 2.90 -13.71 8.13
N ARG A 15 1.74 -14.32 7.93
CA ARG A 15 0.90 -14.10 6.75
C ARG A 15 -0.54 -13.93 7.19
N SER A 16 -1.13 -12.80 6.83
CA SER A 16 -2.52 -12.47 7.10
C SER A 16 -3.23 -12.05 5.81
N THR A 17 -4.55 -12.16 5.81
CA THR A 17 -5.43 -11.75 4.70
C THR A 17 -6.59 -10.95 5.30
N THR A 18 -6.99 -9.87 4.64
CA THR A 18 -8.09 -9.00 5.05
C THR A 18 -8.97 -8.63 3.87
N THR A 19 -10.18 -8.16 4.14
CA THR A 19 -11.14 -7.66 3.14
C THR A 19 -10.74 -6.27 2.64
N VAL A 20 -11.17 -5.95 1.42
CA VAL A 20 -11.05 -4.60 0.86
C VAL A 20 -12.40 -3.90 1.05
N HIS A 21 -12.38 -2.62 1.42
CA HIS A 21 -13.57 -1.81 1.68
C HIS A 21 -13.57 -0.56 0.81
N TRP A 22 -14.76 -0.11 0.42
CA TRP A 22 -14.96 1.21 -0.16
C TRP A 22 -14.76 2.28 0.91
N LEU A 23 -13.98 3.31 0.61
CA LEU A 23 -13.75 4.42 1.56
C LEU A 23 -14.99 5.29 1.74
N ALA A 24 -15.86 5.37 0.73
CA ALA A 24 -17.04 6.22 0.74
C ALA A 24 -18.07 5.81 1.81
N ASP A 25 -18.23 4.52 2.09
CA ASP A 25 -19.28 4.00 2.99
C ASP A 25 -18.84 2.80 3.85
N ASN A 26 -17.56 2.41 3.79
CA ASN A 26 -16.97 1.27 4.49
C ASN A 26 -17.57 -0.10 4.11
N SER A 27 -18.36 -0.18 3.03
CA SER A 27 -18.88 -1.45 2.54
C SER A 27 -17.76 -2.32 1.96
N GLU A 28 -17.89 -3.64 2.08
CA GLU A 28 -16.92 -4.58 1.50
C GLU A 28 -16.96 -4.53 -0.03
N VAL A 29 -15.79 -4.52 -0.67
CA VAL A 29 -15.65 -4.78 -2.10
C VAL A 29 -15.69 -6.29 -2.31
N ILE A 30 -16.86 -6.81 -2.66
CA ILE A 30 -17.10 -8.26 -2.77
C ILE A 30 -16.11 -8.92 -3.74
N GLY A 31 -15.52 -10.03 -3.29
CA GLY A 31 -14.55 -10.81 -4.08
C GLY A 31 -13.12 -10.26 -4.05
N SER A 32 -12.90 -9.14 -3.36
CA SER A 32 -11.60 -8.49 -3.23
C SER A 32 -10.93 -8.88 -1.91
N SER A 33 -9.60 -8.96 -1.90
CA SER A 33 -8.83 -9.21 -0.69
C SER A 33 -7.41 -8.69 -0.81
N ALA A 34 -6.81 -8.35 0.34
CA ALA A 34 -5.38 -8.09 0.45
C ALA A 34 -4.73 -9.18 1.29
N THR A 35 -3.51 -9.56 0.97
CA THR A 35 -2.65 -10.45 1.77
C THR A 35 -1.37 -9.73 2.09
N LEU A 36 -0.98 -9.72 3.36
CA LEU A 36 0.27 -9.16 3.86
C LEU A 36 1.15 -10.28 4.41
N VAL A 37 2.44 -10.19 4.10
CA VAL A 37 3.48 -11.08 4.59
C VAL A 37 4.49 -10.23 5.35
N ARG A 38 4.77 -10.59 6.59
CA ARG A 38 5.72 -9.88 7.47
C ARG A 38 6.93 -10.76 7.78
N THR A 39 8.10 -10.14 7.74
CA THR A 39 9.36 -10.71 8.23
C THR A 39 10.07 -9.68 9.10
N ASN A 40 11.20 -10.04 9.72
CA ASN A 40 12.01 -9.06 10.45
C ASN A 40 12.71 -8.06 9.53
N SER A 41 12.79 -8.35 8.22
CA SER A 41 13.49 -7.49 7.25
C SER A 41 12.55 -6.58 6.47
N GLY A 42 11.22 -6.76 6.57
CA GLY A 42 10.26 -5.98 5.80
C GLY A 42 8.92 -6.67 5.65
N ILE A 43 8.15 -6.15 4.71
CA ILE A 43 6.82 -6.64 4.35
C ILE A 43 6.69 -6.83 2.84
N SER A 44 5.81 -7.72 2.43
CA SER A 44 5.36 -7.84 1.04
C SER A 44 3.87 -8.13 0.98
N TYR A 45 3.24 -7.78 -0.13
CA TYR A 45 1.79 -7.93 -0.26
C TYR A 45 1.35 -8.30 -1.65
N THR A 46 0.12 -8.81 -1.72
CA THR A 46 -0.70 -8.84 -2.92
C THR A 46 -2.09 -8.33 -2.59
N LEU A 47 -2.68 -7.57 -3.49
CA LEU A 47 -4.06 -7.06 -3.36
C LEU A 47 -4.80 -7.33 -4.67
N HIS A 48 -5.91 -8.01 -4.58
CA HIS A 48 -6.88 -8.16 -5.67
C HIS A 48 -8.11 -7.31 -5.35
N THR A 49 -8.53 -6.47 -6.30
CA THR A 49 -9.75 -5.69 -6.15
C THR A 49 -10.56 -5.58 -7.45
N SER A 50 -11.80 -5.10 -7.32
CA SER A 50 -12.78 -4.96 -8.38
C SER A 50 -13.63 -3.71 -8.22
N GLY A 51 -14.58 -3.49 -9.15
CA GLY A 51 -15.48 -2.33 -9.14
C GLY A 51 -14.83 -1.04 -9.62
N LEU A 52 -13.65 -1.11 -10.23
CA LEU A 52 -12.94 0.05 -10.77
C LEU A 52 -13.43 0.40 -12.17
N ASN A 53 -13.35 1.67 -12.58
CA ASN A 53 -13.73 2.08 -13.92
C ASN A 53 -12.70 1.56 -14.95
N PRO A 54 -13.13 0.84 -16.00
CA PRO A 54 -12.22 0.41 -17.06
C PRO A 54 -11.54 1.59 -17.75
N GLY A 55 -10.23 1.49 -17.96
CA GLY A 55 -9.41 2.53 -18.58
C GLY A 55 -8.90 3.60 -17.63
N ASP A 56 -9.31 3.61 -16.35
CA ASP A 56 -8.72 4.50 -15.35
C ASP A 56 -7.29 4.06 -15.02
N ALA A 57 -6.41 5.04 -14.81
CA ALA A 57 -5.12 4.82 -14.17
C ALA A 57 -5.32 4.79 -12.65
N VAL A 58 -4.87 3.72 -12.00
CA VAL A 58 -5.01 3.52 -10.56
C VAL A 58 -3.67 3.20 -9.92
N THR A 59 -3.46 3.68 -8.69
CA THR A 59 -2.28 3.36 -7.89
C THR A 59 -2.66 2.77 -6.55
N ASN A 60 -1.75 1.99 -5.98
CA ASN A 60 -1.83 1.50 -4.62
C ASN A 60 -0.73 2.13 -3.76
N TRP A 61 -1.09 2.51 -2.54
CA TRP A 61 -0.21 3.19 -1.59
C TRP A 61 -0.11 2.42 -0.28
N TRP A 62 1.10 2.35 0.26
CA TRP A 62 1.33 2.02 1.64
C TRP A 62 1.05 3.23 2.51
N ILE A 63 0.15 3.09 3.47
CA ILE A 63 0.08 3.95 4.64
C ILE A 63 0.56 3.12 5.82
N ILE A 64 1.60 3.61 6.49
CA ILE A 64 2.34 2.86 7.50
C ILE A 64 2.22 3.64 8.79
N PHE A 65 1.72 3.02 9.84
CA PHE A 65 1.72 3.57 11.19
C PHE A 65 2.69 2.74 12.02
N ASN A 66 3.92 3.24 12.20
CA ASN A 66 4.98 2.47 12.86
C ASN A 66 4.75 2.31 14.37
N ASN A 67 3.98 3.21 14.99
CA ASN A 67 3.57 3.15 16.38
C ASN A 67 2.05 3.35 16.50
N PRO A 68 1.24 2.31 16.19
CA PRO A 68 -0.21 2.43 16.12
C PRO A 68 -0.87 2.67 17.48
N GLU A 69 -0.19 2.35 18.59
CA GLU A 69 -0.68 2.66 19.94
C GLU A 69 -0.80 4.18 20.22
N ALA A 70 -0.13 5.02 19.41
CA ALA A 70 -0.23 6.48 19.50
C ALA A 70 -1.36 7.08 18.64
N CYS A 71 -2.07 6.26 17.85
CA CYS A 71 -3.26 6.69 17.11
C CYS A 71 -4.45 6.95 18.05
N GLN A 72 -5.45 7.71 17.58
CA GLN A 72 -6.64 8.05 18.37
C GLN A 72 -7.81 7.27 17.82
N ASP A 73 -8.40 6.42 18.65
CA ASP A 73 -9.58 5.63 18.28
C ASP A 73 -9.36 4.71 17.06
N GLY A 74 -8.13 4.17 16.93
CA GLY A 74 -7.64 3.40 15.78
C GLY A 74 -6.81 4.28 14.83
N CYS A 75 -5.96 3.69 13.98
CA CYS A 75 -5.19 4.51 13.04
C CYS A 75 -6.03 4.90 11.81
N GLY A 76 -5.93 6.17 11.42
CA GLY A 76 -6.62 6.73 10.28
C GLY A 76 -5.89 7.91 9.65
N LEU A 77 -6.55 8.56 8.70
CA LEU A 77 -5.96 9.72 7.98
C LEU A 77 -5.65 10.90 8.91
N ASP A 78 -6.39 11.04 10.02
CA ASP A 78 -6.18 12.07 11.02
C ASP A 78 -4.94 11.84 11.92
N ASP A 79 -4.36 10.63 11.87
CA ASP A 79 -3.13 10.28 12.59
C ASP A 79 -1.85 10.50 11.78
N LEU A 80 -1.95 10.75 10.46
CA LEU A 80 -0.79 10.82 9.55
C LEU A 80 0.29 11.84 9.96
N PHE A 81 -0.10 12.88 10.69
CA PHE A 81 0.81 13.92 11.17
C PHE A 81 0.81 14.05 12.68
N ARG A 82 0.22 13.08 13.39
CA ARG A 82 0.22 13.09 14.85
C ARG A 82 1.62 12.75 15.37
N PRO A 83 2.16 13.55 16.32
CA PRO A 83 3.44 13.24 16.94
C PRO A 83 3.46 11.84 17.58
N GLY A 84 4.52 11.09 17.33
CA GLY A 84 4.76 9.78 17.96
C GLY A 84 4.10 8.59 17.26
N VAL A 85 3.25 8.80 16.24
CA VAL A 85 2.70 7.71 15.40
C VAL A 85 3.73 7.20 14.38
N ASP A 86 4.68 8.07 14.00
CA ASP A 86 5.71 7.81 13.00
C ASP A 86 5.12 7.30 11.67
N ALA A 87 4.03 7.94 11.25
CA ALA A 87 3.31 7.59 10.03
C ALA A 87 4.14 7.85 8.77
N SER A 88 3.92 7.06 7.72
CA SER A 88 4.54 7.24 6.41
C SER A 88 3.58 6.88 5.27
N ALA A 89 3.72 7.55 4.14
CA ALA A 89 3.03 7.19 2.91
C ALA A 89 4.03 6.91 1.76
N ARG A 90 3.89 5.75 1.11
CA ARG A 90 4.78 5.30 0.03
C ARG A 90 4.00 4.75 -1.14
N PHE A 91 4.42 5.09 -2.35
CA PHE A 91 3.96 4.40 -3.55
C PHE A 91 4.24 2.89 -3.45
N ALA A 92 3.27 2.06 -3.83
CA ALA A 92 3.39 0.61 -3.84
C ALA A 92 3.40 0.03 -5.25
N SER A 93 2.40 0.38 -6.07
CA SER A 93 2.21 -0.16 -7.41
C SER A 93 1.20 0.69 -8.19
N GLY A 94 1.16 0.54 -9.52
CA GLY A 94 0.26 1.26 -10.41
C GLY A 94 -0.20 0.37 -11.57
N HIS A 95 -1.42 0.60 -12.04
CA HIS A 95 -2.03 -0.15 -13.14
C HIS A 95 -3.05 0.69 -13.92
N VAL A 96 -3.26 0.39 -15.20
CA VAL A 96 -4.43 0.88 -15.96
C VAL A 96 -5.48 -0.21 -15.97
N VAL A 97 -6.67 0.07 -15.44
CA VAL A 97 -7.75 -0.89 -15.23
C VAL A 97 -8.21 -1.49 -16.55
N GLY A 98 -8.26 -2.82 -16.62
CA GLY A 98 -8.75 -3.57 -17.77
C GLY A 98 -10.27 -3.55 -17.92
N ALA A 99 -10.76 -4.25 -18.95
CA ALA A 99 -12.20 -4.32 -19.25
C ALA A 99 -13.03 -5.09 -18.20
N ASP A 100 -12.38 -5.85 -17.31
CA ASP A 100 -13.02 -6.62 -16.25
C ASP A 100 -13.23 -5.81 -14.95
N SER A 101 -12.92 -4.51 -14.96
CA SER A 101 -13.05 -3.62 -13.81
C SER A 101 -12.24 -4.06 -12.58
N SER A 102 -11.19 -4.86 -12.79
CA SER A 102 -10.35 -5.38 -11.72
C SER A 102 -8.92 -4.85 -11.78
N ALA A 103 -8.23 -4.90 -10.64
CA ALA A 103 -6.81 -4.62 -10.54
C ALA A 103 -6.12 -5.59 -9.58
N ASN A 104 -4.89 -5.93 -9.91
CA ASN A 104 -4.01 -6.72 -9.04
C ASN A 104 -2.75 -5.90 -8.75
N PHE A 105 -2.47 -5.69 -7.48
CA PHE A 105 -1.28 -4.99 -7.01
C PHE A 105 -0.41 -5.94 -6.22
N ALA A 106 0.90 -5.72 -6.30
CA ALA A 106 1.87 -6.41 -5.48
C ALA A 106 3.09 -5.51 -5.28
N GLY A 107 3.80 -5.75 -4.18
CA GLY A 107 5.02 -5.01 -3.87
C GLY A 107 5.65 -5.50 -2.58
N SER A 108 6.80 -4.93 -2.27
CA SER A 108 7.53 -5.19 -1.03
C SER A 108 8.22 -3.94 -0.55
N LEU A 109 8.34 -3.80 0.76
CA LEU A 109 9.03 -2.68 1.39
C LEU A 109 9.95 -3.23 2.49
N LYS A 110 11.23 -2.88 2.44
CA LYS A 110 12.19 -3.28 3.49
C LYS A 110 12.16 -2.30 4.65
N VAL A 111 12.50 -2.80 5.83
CA VAL A 111 12.76 -1.93 7.00
C VAL A 111 13.93 -1.01 6.69
N GLY A 112 13.77 0.28 7.00
CA GLY A 112 14.78 1.32 6.77
C GLY A 112 14.93 1.73 5.30
N GLU A 113 14.10 1.22 4.40
CA GLU A 113 14.10 1.63 3.00
C GLU A 113 13.53 3.04 2.87
N THR A 114 14.42 4.02 2.73
CA THR A 114 14.05 5.40 2.40
C THR A 114 14.18 5.70 0.92
N ASP A 115 14.93 4.87 0.16
CA ASP A 115 15.19 5.07 -1.27
C ASP A 115 15.04 3.83 -2.19
N GLY A 116 14.59 4.02 -3.44
CA GLY A 116 14.12 3.07 -4.45
C GLY A 116 13.73 3.71 -5.80
N ALA A 117 13.65 2.92 -6.87
CA ALA A 117 13.63 3.37 -8.27
C ALA A 117 12.42 4.23 -8.70
N LEU A 118 11.32 4.19 -7.94
CA LEU A 118 10.09 4.96 -8.18
C LEU A 118 9.70 5.81 -6.96
N ASN A 119 10.64 6.12 -6.07
CA ASN A 119 10.53 6.82 -4.78
C ASN A 119 9.56 8.03 -4.73
N VAL A 120 8.27 7.81 -4.82
CA VAL A 120 7.29 8.80 -4.36
C VAL A 120 7.03 8.50 -2.89
N HIS A 121 8.01 8.92 -2.11
CA HIS A 121 7.91 9.08 -0.68
C HIS A 121 7.19 10.41 -0.43
N LEU A 122 5.95 10.35 0.06
CA LEU A 122 5.20 11.59 0.34
C LEU A 122 5.66 12.21 1.66
N PHE A 123 5.76 11.40 2.71
CA PHE A 123 6.22 11.81 4.03
C PHE A 123 6.54 10.59 4.92
N GLY A 124 7.21 10.89 6.03
CA GLY A 124 7.47 9.96 7.14
C GLY A 124 8.84 9.28 7.08
N PRO A 125 9.15 8.38 8.03
CA PRO A 125 10.42 7.65 8.03
C PRO A 125 10.45 6.41 7.11
N GLY A 126 9.34 6.03 6.49
CA GLY A 126 9.18 4.72 5.85
C GLY A 126 8.82 3.63 6.87
N LEU A 127 9.13 2.38 6.55
CA LEU A 127 8.89 1.25 7.45
C LEU A 127 10.05 1.10 8.43
N ILE A 128 9.78 1.27 9.72
CA ILE A 128 10.73 1.05 10.81
C ILE A 128 10.41 -0.24 11.56
N ASN A 129 9.13 -0.55 11.77
CA ASN A 129 8.68 -1.72 12.54
C ASN A 129 7.82 -2.66 11.67
N SER A 130 8.44 -3.63 10.99
CA SER A 130 7.71 -4.53 10.08
C SER A 130 6.75 -5.49 10.78
N ARG A 131 6.93 -5.74 12.08
CA ARG A 131 6.16 -6.70 12.86
C ARG A 131 4.94 -6.08 13.51
N GLU A 132 5.08 -4.89 14.07
CA GLU A 132 4.03 -4.28 14.89
C GLU A 132 3.43 -3.02 14.24
N ALA A 133 3.89 -2.62 13.05
CA ALA A 133 3.25 -1.52 12.32
C ALA A 133 1.86 -1.93 11.80
N GLU A 134 0.89 -1.05 12.01
CA GLU A 134 -0.38 -1.10 11.29
C GLU A 134 -0.18 -0.62 9.86
N ILE A 135 -0.68 -1.37 8.89
CA ILE A 135 -0.47 -1.13 7.46
C ILE A 135 -1.82 -1.00 6.77
N HIS A 136 -2.05 0.13 6.12
CA HIS A 136 -3.19 0.30 5.22
C HIS A 136 -2.72 0.35 3.78
N PHE A 137 -3.49 -0.28 2.91
CA PHE A 137 -3.38 -0.18 1.46
C PHE A 137 -4.47 0.74 0.96
N ILE A 138 -4.12 1.81 0.24
CA ILE A 138 -5.09 2.72 -0.37
C ILE A 138 -5.04 2.54 -1.89
N VAL A 139 -6.17 2.22 -2.52
CA VAL A 139 -6.33 2.22 -3.98
C VAL A 139 -6.88 3.59 -4.39
N ARG A 140 -6.11 4.31 -5.19
CA ARG A 140 -6.42 5.65 -5.67
C ARG A 140 -6.64 5.63 -7.19
N THR A 141 -7.69 6.28 -7.66
CA THR A 141 -7.85 6.57 -9.10
C THR A 141 -7.25 7.94 -9.45
N HIS A 142 -6.71 8.03 -10.66
CA HIS A 142 -6.26 9.26 -11.31
C HIS A 142 -7.17 9.62 -12.49
N GLY A 143 -8.32 8.95 -12.62
CA GLY A 143 -9.23 9.07 -13.74
C GLY A 143 -8.75 8.35 -15.02
N PRO A 144 -9.41 8.59 -16.16
CA PRO A 144 -9.11 7.92 -17.42
C PRO A 144 -7.65 8.13 -17.84
N ALA A 145 -6.95 7.05 -18.22
CA ALA A 145 -5.56 7.11 -18.63
C ALA A 145 -5.34 8.13 -19.76
N VAL A 146 -4.46 9.11 -19.52
CA VAL A 146 -4.18 10.21 -20.46
C VAL A 146 -2.92 9.87 -21.26
N PRO A 147 -3.01 9.66 -22.59
CA PRO A 147 -1.84 9.39 -23.42
C PRO A 147 -0.75 10.46 -23.24
N GLY A 148 0.48 10.03 -22.99
CA GLY A 148 1.62 10.92 -22.72
C GLY A 148 1.75 11.40 -21.28
N PHE A 149 0.80 11.07 -20.39
CA PHE A 149 0.83 11.41 -18.96
C PHE A 149 0.70 10.18 -18.04
N ILE A 150 0.52 8.98 -18.61
CA ILE A 150 0.31 7.72 -17.87
C ILE A 150 1.42 7.45 -16.85
N ASP A 151 2.67 7.74 -17.19
CA ASP A 151 3.80 7.48 -16.28
C ASP A 151 3.65 8.27 -14.96
N ASP A 152 3.30 9.55 -15.04
CA ASP A 152 3.02 10.36 -13.85
C ASP A 152 1.79 9.85 -13.10
N MET A 153 0.73 9.48 -13.81
CA MET A 153 -0.51 8.93 -13.21
C MET A 153 -0.26 7.61 -12.46
N LEU A 154 0.67 6.78 -12.94
CA LEU A 154 0.93 5.46 -12.36
C LEU A 154 2.01 5.45 -11.29
N HIS A 155 2.73 6.56 -11.08
CA HIS A 155 3.87 6.59 -10.16
C HIS A 155 3.83 7.73 -9.15
N THR A 156 2.94 8.72 -9.29
CA THR A 156 2.84 9.87 -8.38
C THR A 156 1.48 9.97 -7.71
N VAL A 157 1.37 10.76 -6.63
CA VAL A 157 0.11 10.91 -5.88
C VAL A 157 -0.93 11.76 -6.62
N ASP A 158 -0.47 12.77 -7.37
CA ASP A 158 -1.34 13.75 -8.02
C ASP A 158 -1.21 13.76 -9.56
N GLY A 159 -0.52 12.76 -10.12
CA GLY A 159 -0.33 12.62 -11.55
C GLY A 159 -1.65 12.49 -12.27
N GLY A 160 -2.00 13.46 -13.09
CA GLY A 160 -3.22 13.43 -13.90
C GLY A 160 -4.45 14.04 -13.23
N CYS A 161 -4.38 14.47 -11.96
CA CYS A 161 -5.50 15.14 -11.27
C CYS A 161 -5.91 16.48 -11.89
N GLN A 162 -5.05 17.04 -12.75
CA GLN A 162 -5.39 18.21 -13.57
C GLN A 162 -6.34 17.88 -14.74
N PHE A 163 -6.49 16.61 -15.10
CA PHE A 163 -7.33 16.14 -16.21
C PHE A 163 -8.61 15.44 -15.74
N GLY A 164 -8.70 15.09 -14.45
CA GLY A 164 -9.84 14.41 -13.85
C GLY A 164 -9.77 14.43 -12.32
N ALA A 165 -10.82 13.97 -11.65
CA ALA A 165 -10.81 13.86 -10.20
C ALA A 165 -9.95 12.68 -9.76
N CYS A 166 -8.95 12.95 -8.93
CA CYS A 166 -8.25 11.90 -8.20
C CYS A 166 -8.94 11.64 -6.87
N GLU A 167 -9.12 10.37 -6.56
CA GLU A 167 -9.90 9.96 -5.40
C GLU A 167 -9.33 8.67 -4.82
N ASP A 168 -9.28 8.60 -3.50
CA ASP A 168 -8.98 7.37 -2.79
C ASP A 168 -10.28 6.57 -2.70
N LEU A 169 -10.33 5.44 -3.41
CA LEU A 169 -11.57 4.70 -3.62
C LEU A 169 -11.77 3.59 -2.58
N GLN A 170 -10.70 2.83 -2.32
CA GLN A 170 -10.78 1.60 -1.57
C GLN A 170 -9.59 1.46 -0.63
N ALA A 171 -9.80 0.76 0.48
CA ALA A 171 -8.78 0.50 1.48
C ALA A 171 -8.79 -0.94 1.99
N ALA A 172 -7.65 -1.42 2.45
CA ALA A 172 -7.51 -2.64 3.23
C ALA A 172 -6.53 -2.40 4.38
N ALA A 173 -6.90 -2.77 5.60
CA ALA A 173 -6.09 -2.51 6.80
C ALA A 173 -5.62 -3.81 7.47
N PHE A 174 -4.37 -3.81 7.89
CA PHE A 174 -3.72 -4.87 8.65
C PHE A 174 -3.25 -4.29 9.97
N LEU A 175 -3.92 -4.69 11.05
CA LEU A 175 -3.51 -4.40 12.40
C LEU A 175 -2.17 -5.12 12.74
N PRO A 176 -1.50 -4.73 13.83
CA PRO A 176 -0.27 -5.38 14.31
C PRO A 176 -0.42 -6.89 14.54
#